data_AF-A0A3D4X6L1-F1
#
_entry.id   AF-A0A3D4X6L1-F1
#
_cell.length_a   1.000
_cell.length_b   1.000
_cell.length_c   1.000
_cell.angle_alpha   90.00
_cell.angle_beta   90.00
_cell.angle_gamma   90.00
#
_symmetry.space_group_name_H-M   'P 1'
#
loop_
_entity.id
_entity.type
_entity.pdbx_description
1 polymer ?
#
loop_
_entity_poly.entity_id
_entity_poly.type
_entity_poly.pdbx_seq_one_letter_code
_entity_poly.pdbx_strand_id
1 'polypeptide(L)' 'RILRSQELLAHTDRKMYQIARAVGYDNVKYFFRVFKKNTGITPEQFRQRHMGD' A
#
# COMPACT_ATOMS: atom_id res chain seq x y z
N ARG A 1 6.65 -0.06 -8.68
CA ARG A 1 5.65 -0.91 -7.99
C ARG A 1 5.22 -0.27 -6.67
N ILE A 2 6.15 0.06 -5.76
CA ILE A 2 5.85 0.69 -4.46
C ILE A 2 5.31 2.13 -4.59
N LEU A 3 5.94 2.99 -5.40
CA LEU A 3 5.43 4.34 -5.69
C LEU A 3 3.95 4.36 -6.09
N ARG A 4 3.58 3.53 -7.08
CA ARG A 4 2.18 3.40 -7.51
C ARG A 4 1.25 2.90 -6.41
N SER A 5 1.75 2.07 -5.49
CA SER A 5 0.94 1.63 -4.33
C SER A 5 0.76 2.77 -3.33
N GLN A 6 1.77 3.63 -3.13
CA GLN A 6 1.66 4.82 -2.28
C GLN A 6 0.63 5.81 -2.82
N GLU A 7 0.65 6.08 -4.14
CA GLU A 7 -0.38 6.92 -4.77
C GLU A 7 -1.78 6.33 -4.59
N LEU A 8 -1.94 5.02 -4.82
CA LEU A 8 -3.23 4.36 -4.60
C LEU A 8 -3.67 4.39 -3.14
N LEU A 9 -2.74 4.27 -2.18
CA LEU A 9 -3.04 4.33 -0.75
C LEU A 9 -3.39 5.74 -0.28
N ALA A 10 -2.85 6.78 -0.92
CA ALA A 10 -3.13 8.18 -0.60
C ALA A 10 -4.41 8.70 -1.26
N HIS A 11 -4.69 8.27 -2.49
CA HIS A 11 -5.80 8.80 -3.30
C HIS A 11 -7.03 7.89 -3.36
N THR A 12 -6.98 6.69 -2.77
CA THR A 12 -8.11 5.75 -2.85
C THR A 12 -8.40 5.06 -1.53
N ASP A 13 -9.68 4.79 -1.30
CA ASP A 13 -10.15 4.00 -0.15
C ASP A 13 -10.06 2.48 -0.40
N ARG A 14 -9.44 2.05 -1.51
CA ARG A 14 -9.43 0.65 -1.94
C ARG A 14 -8.87 -0.27 -0.86
N LYS A 15 -9.43 -1.48 -0.79
CA LYS A 15 -8.94 -2.50 0.13
C LYS A 15 -7.50 -2.89 -0.24
N MET A 16 -6.69 -3.21 0.75
CA MET A 16 -5.26 -3.46 0.59
C MET A 16 -4.98 -4.61 -0.39
N TYR A 17 -5.85 -5.61 -0.48
CA TYR A 17 -5.73 -6.69 -1.47
C TYR A 17 -5.96 -6.21 -2.90
N GLN A 18 -6.85 -5.24 -3.12
CA GLN A 18 -7.08 -4.64 -4.44
C GLN A 18 -5.87 -3.80 -4.87
N ILE A 19 -5.29 -3.05 -3.93
CA ILE A 19 -4.08 -2.25 -4.18
C ILE A 19 -2.91 -3.18 -4.51
N ALA A 20 -2.69 -4.24 -3.72
CA ALA A 20 -1.66 -5.24 -3.98
C ALA A 20 -1.80 -5.84 -5.38
N ARG A 21 -3.01 -6.27 -5.76
CA ARG A 21 -3.29 -6.83 -7.08
C ARG A 21 -3.09 -5.81 -8.20
N ALA A 22 -3.49 -4.56 -7.99
CA ALA A 22 -3.35 -3.48 -8.97
C ALA A 22 -1.89 -3.10 -9.27
N VAL A 23 -0.96 -3.30 -8.32
CA VAL A 23 0.48 -3.07 -8.53
C VAL A 23 1.23 -4.36 -8.92
N GLY A 24 0.51 -5.46 -9.12
CA GLY A 24 1.03 -6.74 -9.58
C GLY A 24 1.56 -7.65 -8.48
N TYR A 25 1.04 -7.56 -7.25
CA TYR A 25 1.27 -8.55 -6.19
C TYR A 25 0.04 -9.42 -6.01
N ASP A 26 0.21 -10.71 -6.22
CA ASP A 26 -0.86 -11.69 -6.00
C ASP A 26 -1.10 -11.94 -4.50
N ASN A 27 -0.01 -11.96 -3.72
CA ASN A 27 -0.08 -12.19 -2.28
C ASN A 27 0.08 -10.89 -1.48
N VAL A 28 -1.00 -10.53 -0.77
CA VAL A 28 -1.07 -9.34 0.10
C VAL A 28 -0.03 -9.38 1.20
N LYS A 29 0.21 -10.54 1.82
CA LYS A 29 1.22 -10.67 2.90
C LYS A 29 2.63 -10.35 2.39
N TYR A 30 2.94 -10.79 1.17
CA TYR A 30 4.21 -10.48 0.53
C TYR A 30 4.32 -8.99 0.19
N PHE A 31 3.25 -8.41 -0.36
CA PHE A 31 3.17 -6.96 -0.59
C PHE A 31 3.44 -6.16 0.69
N PHE A 32 2.82 -6.50 1.81
CA PHE A 32 3.03 -5.79 3.09
C PHE A 32 4.50 -5.83 3.53
N ARG A 33 5.14 -7.00 3.40
CA ARG A 33 6.55 -7.17 3.78
C ARG A 33 7.48 -6.36 2.86
N VAL A 34 7.23 -6.38 1.55
CA VAL A 34 8.02 -5.59 0.58
C VAL A 34 7.77 -4.10 0.78
N PHE A 35 6.52 -3.67 0.94
CA PHE A 35 6.15 -2.29 1.17
C PHE A 35 6.83 -1.76 2.44
N LYS A 36 6.67 -2.44 3.58
CA LYS A 36 7.34 -2.06 4.83
C LYS A 36 8.85 -2.02 4.71
N LYS A 37 9.46 -2.95 3.97
CA LYS A 37 10.92 -2.94 3.74
C LYS A 37 11.36 -1.72 2.92
N ASN A 38 10.53 -1.23 2.00
CA ASN A 38 10.85 -0.09 1.13
C ASN A 38 10.50 1.26 1.76
N THR A 39 9.38 1.36 2.48
CA THR A 39 8.86 2.63 3.04
C THR A 39 9.09 2.79 4.54
N GLY A 40 9.54 1.73 5.22
CA GLY A 40 9.73 1.68 6.67
C GLY A 40 8.45 1.41 7.47
N ILE A 41 7.26 1.60 6.88
CA ILE A 41 5.95 1.47 7.54
C ILE A 41 5.00 0.57 6.78
N THR A 42 3.94 0.07 7.43
CA THR A 42 2.93 -0.75 6.75
C THR A 42 2.09 0.11 5.79
N PRO A 43 1.54 -0.48 4.72
CA PRO A 43 0.67 0.25 3.79
C PRO A 43 -0.57 0.84 4.49
N GLU A 44 -1.08 0.18 5.52
CA GLU A 44 -2.19 0.68 6.34
C GLU A 44 -1.80 1.93 7.15
N GLN A 45 -0.62 1.92 7.80
CA GLN A 45 -0.12 3.12 8.47
C GLN A 45 0.16 4.25 7.48
N PHE A 46 0.69 3.93 6.29
CA PHE A 46 0.88 4.94 5.24
C PHE A 46 -0.46 5.58 4.87
N ARG A 47 -1.50 4.79 4.61
CA ARG A 47 -2.84 5.31 4.31
C ARG A 47 -3.41 6.17 5.45
N GLN A 48 -3.31 5.72 6.69
CA GLN A 48 -3.80 6.48 7.84
C GLN A 48 -3.12 7.84 7.98
N ARG A 49 -1.82 7.91 7.67
CA ARG A 49 -1.03 9.16 7.73
C ARG A 49 -1.38 10.15 6.62
N HIS A 50 -1.91 9.67 5.50
CA HIS A 50 -2.25 10.48 4.33
C HIS A 50 -3.76 10.77 4.20
N MET A 51 -4.61 10.06 4.94
CA MET A 51 -6.08 10.20 4.89
C MET A 51 -6.66 10.98 6.08
N GLY A 52 -5.80 11.55 6.93
CA GLY A 52 -6.16 12.24 8.16
C GLY A 52 -5.89 13.75 8.17
N ASP A 53 -5.84 14.40 7.01
CA ASP A 53 -5.85 15.87 6.86
C ASP A 53 -7.15 16.32 6.21
#